data_AF-A0A7C1L440-F1
#
_entry.id   AF-A0A7C1L440-F1
#
_cell.length_a   1.000
_cell.length_b   1.000
_cell.length_c   1.000
_cell.angle_alpha   90.00
_cell.angle_beta   90.00
_cell.angle_gamma   90.00
#
_symmetry.space_group_name_H-M   'P 1'
#
loop_
_entity.id
_entity.type
_entity.pdbx_description
1 polymer ?
#
loop_
_entity_poly.entity_id
_entity_poly.type
_entity_poly.pdbx_seq_one_letter_code
_entity_poly.pdbx_strand_id
1 'polypeptide(L)' 'MKAEVTKTGSYECEIAIELPPERFREKIEEQFRNLKKDLNLPGFRQGKVPMSIIRSRFEKD' A
#
# COMPACT_ATOMS: atom_id res chain seq x y z
N MET A 1 13.17 -5.90 6.87
CA MET A 1 13.64 -4.84 5.94
C MET A 1 15.13 -5.01 5.86
N LYS A 2 15.66 -5.36 4.69
CA LYS A 2 17.08 -5.23 4.40
C LYS A 2 17.20 -4.15 3.33
N ALA A 3 18.15 -3.24 3.50
CA ALA A 3 18.45 -2.21 2.52
C ALA A 3 19.92 -2.36 2.17
N GLU A 4 20.21 -2.66 0.92
CA GLU A 4 21.55 -2.71 0.38
C GLU A 4 21.77 -1.44 -0.43
N VAL A 5 22.81 -0.68 -0.10
CA VAL A 5 23.15 0.57 -0.77
C VAL A 5 24.38 0.33 -1.63
N THR A 6 24.22 0.35 -2.95
CA THR A 6 25.30 0.27 -3.93
C THR A 6 25.59 1.68 -4.46
N LYS A 7 26.83 2.15 -4.26
CA LYS A 7 27.28 3.45 -4.78
C LYS A 7 27.81 3.25 -6.21
N THR A 8 27.09 3.79 -7.19
CA THR A 8 27.40 3.60 -8.62
C THR A 8 28.16 4.80 -9.23
N GLY A 9 28.39 5.88 -8.47
CA GLY A 9 29.21 7.02 -8.91
C GLY A 9 29.55 8.02 -7.79
N SER A 10 30.17 9.16 -8.15
CA SER A 10 30.62 10.18 -7.19
C SER A 10 29.48 10.90 -6.45
N TYR A 11 28.26 10.89 -7.00
CA TYR A 11 27.04 11.47 -6.41
C TYR A 11 25.77 10.61 -6.58
N GLU A 12 25.88 9.39 -7.10
CA GLU A 12 24.73 8.49 -7.31
C GLU A 12 24.82 7.26 -6.42
N CYS A 13 23.71 6.97 -5.74
CA CYS A 13 23.54 5.81 -4.88
C CYS A 13 22.25 5.09 -5.31
N GLU A 14 22.38 3.81 -5.61
CA GLU A 14 21.26 2.90 -5.81
C GLU A 14 20.99 2.18 -4.49
N ILE A 15 19.72 2.15 -4.07
CA ILE A 15 19.30 1.52 -2.82
C ILE A 15 18.33 0.40 -3.16
N ALA A 16 18.77 -0.84 -3.02
CA ALA A 16 17.92 -2.01 -3.13
C ALA A 16 17.27 -2.27 -1.77
N ILE A 17 15.93 -2.16 -1.69
CA ILE A 17 15.18 -2.37 -0.45
C ILE A 17 14.38 -3.68 -0.57
N GLU A 18 14.75 -4.67 0.24
CA GLU A 18 13.95 -5.88 0.42
C GLU A 18 12.93 -5.68 1.56
N LEU A 19 11.66 -5.65 1.18
CA LEU A 19 10.55 -5.67 2.13
C LEU A 19 10.07 -7.10 2.41
N PRO A 20 9.95 -7.51 3.68
CA PRO A 20 9.30 -8.77 4.02
C PRO A 20 7.80 -8.69 3.68
N PRO A 21 7.20 -9.79 3.17
CA PRO A 21 5.83 -9.80 2.69
C PRO A 21 4.80 -9.55 3.80
N GLU A 22 5.09 -9.92 5.05
CA GLU A 22 4.19 -9.74 6.19
C GLU A 22 3.94 -8.26 6.47
N ARG A 23 5.02 -7.47 6.59
CA ARG A 23 4.93 -6.02 6.84
C ARG A 23 4.27 -5.27 5.68
N PHE A 24 4.42 -5.78 4.46
CA PHE A 24 3.76 -5.23 3.29
C PHE A 24 2.24 -5.41 3.37
N ARG A 25 1.78 -6.62 3.72
CA ARG A 25 0.36 -6.92 3.89
C ARG A 25 -0.28 -6.09 5.00
N GLU A 26 0.37 -5.97 6.15
CA GLU A 26 -0.14 -5.15 7.27
C GLU A 26 -0.33 -3.69 6.87
N LYS A 27 0.66 -3.10 6.19
CA LYS A 27 0.57 -1.72 5.69
C LYS A 27 -0.56 -1.57 4.68
N ILE A 28 -0.71 -2.51 3.75
CA ILE A 28 -1.79 -2.49 2.77
C ILE A 28 -3.15 -2.53 3.46
N GLU A 29 -3.34 -3.40 4.45
CA GLU A 29 -4.60 -3.47 5.20
C GLU A 29 -4.90 -2.18 5.96
N GLU A 30 -3.88 -1.57 6.55
CA GLU A 30 -4.01 -0.28 7.22
C GLU A 30 -4.42 0.84 6.24
N GLN A 31 -3.80 0.90 5.06
CA GLN A 31 -4.18 1.85 4.02
C GLN A 31 -5.63 1.62 3.56
N PHE A 32 -6.04 0.37 3.36
CA PHE A 32 -7.43 0.07 3.00
C PHE A 32 -8.43 0.46 4.10
N ARG A 33 -8.07 0.32 5.38
CA ARG A 33 -8.90 0.79 6.50
C ARG A 33 -9.04 2.32 6.52
N ASN A 34 -7.97 3.03 6.19
CA ASN A 34 -7.99 4.50 6.11
C ASN A 34 -8.83 4.96 4.92
N LEU A 35 -8.56 4.42 3.73
CA LEU A 35 -9.35 4.67 2.51
C LEU A 35 -10.83 4.40 2.73
N LYS A 36 -11.19 3.33 3.45
CA LYS A 36 -12.58 3.01 3.75
C LYS A 36 -13.33 4.16 4.43
N LYS A 37 -12.68 4.93 5.32
CA LYS A 37 -13.30 6.04 6.07
C LYS A 37 -13.64 7.21 5.15
N ASP A 38 -12.79 7.47 4.17
CA ASP A 38 -12.89 8.64 3.28
C ASP A 38 -13.60 8.33 1.96
N LEU A 39 -13.69 7.05 1.58
CA LEU A 39 -14.35 6.61 0.35
C LEU A 39 -15.86 6.88 0.39
N ASN A 40 -16.32 7.67 -0.59
CA ASN A 40 -17.72 7.85 -0.93
C ASN A 40 -18.01 7.09 -2.24
N LEU A 41 -18.66 5.93 -2.14
CA LEU A 41 -19.00 5.09 -3.27
C LEU A 41 -20.52 5.13 -3.49
N PRO A 42 -21.02 5.33 -4.73
CA PRO A 42 -22.46 5.34 -4.99
C PRO A 42 -23.10 4.01 -4.52
N GLY A 43 -24.17 4.13 -3.73
CA GLY A 43 -24.87 2.99 -3.13
C GLY A 43 -24.39 2.61 -1.71
N PHE A 44 -23.31 3.21 -1.21
CA PHE A 44 -22.84 3.00 0.16
C PHE A 44 -22.72 4.31 0.92
N ARG A 45 -23.11 4.28 2.20
CA ARG A 45 -22.83 5.39 3.10
C ARG A 45 -21.31 5.48 3.31
N GLN A 46 -20.78 6.71 3.32
CA GLN A 46 -19.37 6.99 3.62
C GLN A 46 -18.89 6.17 4.83
N GLY A 47 -17.73 5.52 4.72
CA GLY A 47 -17.18 4.71 5.80
C GLY A 47 -17.71 3.27 5.90
N LYS A 48 -18.82 2.94 5.22
CA LYS A 48 -19.53 1.66 5.36
C LYS A 48 -19.48 0.78 4.10
N VAL A 49 -18.45 0.94 3.29
CA VAL A 49 -18.18 0.06 2.15
C VAL A 49 -17.56 -1.27 2.64
N PRO A 50 -18.03 -2.44 2.17
CA PRO A 50 -17.40 -3.73 2.43
C PRO A 50 -15.96 -3.80 1.90
N MET A 51 -15.06 -4.47 2.64
CA MET A 51 -13.66 -4.61 2.22
C MET A 51 -13.49 -5.35 0.90
N SER A 52 -14.38 -6.31 0.57
CA SER A 52 -14.29 -7.08 -0.68
C SER A 52 -14.42 -6.20 -1.92
N ILE A 53 -15.24 -5.14 -1.86
CA ILE A 53 -15.42 -4.20 -2.97
C ILE A 53 -14.21 -3.27 -3.10
N ILE A 54 -13.66 -2.81 -1.97
CA ILE A 54 -12.46 -1.98 -1.95
C ILE A 54 -11.28 -2.76 -2.55
N ARG A 55 -11.09 -4.02 -2.12
CA ARG A 55 -10.04 -4.90 -2.65
C ARG A 55 -10.19 -5.10 -4.16
N SER A 56 -11.37 -5.50 -4.64
CA SER A 56 -11.61 -5.67 -6.08
C SER A 56 -11.42 -4.41 -6.92
N ARG A 57 -11.59 -3.21 -6.34
CA ARG A 57 -11.46 -1.93 -7.05
C ARG A 57 -10.00 -1.49 -7.13
N PHE A 58 -9.23 -1.71 -6.07
CA PHE A 58 -7.85 -1.22 -5.91
C PHE A 58 -6.77 -2.31 -6.08
N GLU A 59 -7.13 -3.60 -6.18
CA GLU A 59 -6.19 -4.69 -6.53
C GLU A 59 -5.74 -4.64 -8.01
N LYS A 60 -6.37 -3.79 -8.83
CA LYS A 60 -6.08 -3.65 -10.26
C LYS A 60 -5.24 -2.42 -10.64
N ASP A 61 -4.93 -1.56 -9.66
CA ASP A 61 -4.10 -0.36 -9.85
C ASP A 61 -2.67 -0.57 -9.34
#